data_AF-A0A1D8URJ0-F1
#
_entry.id   AF-A0A1D8URJ0-F1
#
_cell.length_a   1.000
_cell.length_b   1.000
_cell.length_c   1.000
_cell.angle_alpha   90.00
_cell.angle_beta   90.00
_cell.angle_gamma   90.00
#
_symmetry.space_group_name_H-M   'P 1'
#
loop_
_entity.id
_entity.type
_entity.pdbx_description
1 polymer ?
#
loop_
_entity_poly.entity_id
_entity_poly.type
_entity_poly.pdbx_seq_one_letter_code
_entity_poly.pdbx_strand_id
1 'polypeptide(L)'
;MRRCRTLLLAVFVCISLPSAMARHDVSHKNHHSSNSGAKPVILTEQPHTDLDTQARRLNAGDLADATAHHDHPIVLVASAPLSNARDDMALFVQLQSARLCGSAGCSTSVYLRHKNEWRTVLDAVSGAISVLPTQHRGMRDLMIGDHDRWFWNGSTYQDTMPAAPIGNLRQSIQQHQAGKKLNRT
;
A
#
# COMPACT_ATOMS: atom_id res chain seq x y z
N MET A 1 61.31 -36.07 52.28
CA MET A 1 60.23 -37.11 52.31
C MET A 1 59.03 -36.58 51.55
N ARG A 2 58.54 -37.37 50.59
CA ARG A 2 57.56 -37.02 49.56
C ARG A 2 56.17 -36.75 50.16
N ARG A 3 55.49 -35.68 49.74
CA ARG A 3 54.02 -35.63 49.75
C ARG A 3 53.53 -35.05 48.41
N CYS A 4 53.02 -35.98 47.61
CA CYS A 4 52.37 -35.81 46.33
C CYS A 4 51.06 -35.03 46.56
N ARG A 5 50.90 -33.88 45.88
CA ARG A 5 49.63 -33.14 45.81
C ARG A 5 48.93 -33.55 44.52
N THR A 6 47.89 -34.37 44.64
CA THR A 6 47.03 -34.78 43.52
C THR A 6 46.11 -33.62 43.15
N LEU A 7 46.29 -33.08 41.95
CA LEU A 7 45.42 -32.09 41.33
C LEU A 7 44.15 -32.80 40.81
N LEU A 8 42.97 -32.44 41.32
CA LEU A 8 41.68 -32.85 40.75
C LEU A 8 41.29 -31.82 39.68
N LEU A 9 41.39 -32.21 38.40
CA LEU A 9 40.77 -31.49 37.28
C LEU A 9 39.26 -31.82 37.28
N ALA A 10 38.41 -30.82 37.51
CA ALA A 10 36.98 -30.91 37.22
C ALA A 10 36.74 -30.47 35.77
N VAL A 11 36.43 -31.43 34.89
CA VAL A 11 36.00 -31.16 33.52
C VAL A 11 34.51 -30.82 33.56
N PHE A 12 34.18 -29.53 33.40
CA PHE A 12 32.81 -29.08 33.17
C PHE A 12 32.45 -29.31 31.70
N VAL A 13 31.63 -30.34 31.44
CA VAL A 13 31.01 -30.57 30.13
C VAL A 13 29.78 -29.67 30.02
N CYS A 14 29.92 -28.53 29.34
CA CYS A 14 28.78 -27.71 28.94
C CYS A 14 28.05 -28.39 27.77
N ILE A 15 26.93 -29.04 28.07
CA ILE A 15 25.99 -29.52 27.05
C ILE A 15 25.23 -28.28 26.54
N SER A 16 25.65 -27.76 25.37
CA SER A 16 24.90 -26.72 24.66
C SER A 16 23.66 -27.33 24.01
N LEU A 17 22.47 -26.99 24.50
CA LEU A 17 21.23 -27.25 23.78
C LEU A 17 21.17 -26.34 22.54
N PRO A 18 20.93 -26.87 21.33
CA PRO A 18 20.58 -26.03 20.20
C PRO A 18 19.18 -25.46 20.45
N SER A 19 19.11 -24.17 20.73
CA SER A 19 17.86 -23.42 20.61
C SER A 19 17.49 -23.41 19.12
N ALA A 20 16.56 -24.28 18.74
CA ALA A 20 15.93 -24.22 17.44
C ALA A 20 15.25 -22.85 17.30
N MET A 21 15.90 -21.93 16.59
CA MET A 21 15.24 -20.70 16.14
C MET A 21 14.13 -21.11 15.18
N ALA A 22 12.90 -21.14 15.69
CA ALA A 22 11.71 -21.18 14.86
C ALA A 22 11.71 -19.90 14.01
N ARG A 23 12.20 -20.01 12.78
CA ARG A 23 11.96 -19.00 11.75
C ARG A 23 10.47 -18.99 11.50
N HIS A 24 9.77 -18.01 12.06
CA HIS A 24 8.47 -17.60 11.55
C HIS A 24 8.73 -16.93 10.19
N ASP A 25 8.91 -17.73 9.15
CA ASP A 25 8.66 -17.29 7.78
C ASP A 25 7.15 -17.07 7.70
N VAL A 26 6.73 -15.83 7.98
CA VAL A 26 5.40 -15.35 7.60
C VAL A 26 5.43 -15.22 6.09
N SER A 27 5.23 -16.37 5.42
CA SER A 27 4.83 -16.40 4.03
C SER A 27 3.45 -15.77 3.98
N HIS A 28 3.42 -14.46 3.71
CA HIS A 28 2.22 -13.80 3.23
C HIS A 28 1.87 -14.44 1.88
N LYS A 29 1.14 -15.56 1.94
CA LYS A 29 0.42 -16.08 0.80
C LYS A 29 -0.57 -15.00 0.42
N ASN A 30 -0.24 -14.23 -0.61
CA ASN A 30 -1.24 -13.46 -1.35
C ASN A 30 -2.30 -14.46 -1.78
N HIS A 31 -3.41 -14.50 -1.03
CA HIS A 31 -4.58 -15.27 -1.41
C HIS A 31 -5.16 -14.56 -2.63
N HIS A 32 -4.63 -14.88 -3.81
CA HIS A 32 -5.29 -14.58 -5.08
C HIS A 32 -6.61 -15.34 -5.10
N SER A 33 -7.66 -14.73 -4.56
CA SER A 33 -9.03 -15.17 -4.80
C SER A 33 -9.22 -15.17 -6.31
N SER A 34 -9.41 -16.35 -6.88
CA SER A 34 -9.56 -16.58 -8.31
C SER A 34 -10.91 -16.06 -8.79
N ASN A 35 -11.07 -14.73 -8.80
CA ASN A 35 -12.10 -14.09 -9.58
C ASN A 35 -11.66 -14.23 -11.04
N SER A 36 -12.25 -15.17 -11.77
CA SER A 36 -11.77 -15.80 -13.01
C SER A 36 -11.55 -14.89 -14.23
N GLY A 37 -11.56 -13.56 -14.05
CA GLY A 37 -11.16 -12.58 -15.06
C GLY A 37 -10.44 -11.34 -14.52
N ALA A 38 -10.16 -11.26 -13.21
CA ALA A 38 -9.41 -10.15 -12.64
C ALA A 38 -7.93 -10.24 -13.06
N LYS A 39 -7.38 -9.15 -13.58
CA LYS A 39 -5.98 -9.05 -14.01
C LYS A 39 -5.19 -8.22 -12.99
N PRO A 40 -4.27 -8.83 -12.22
CA PRO A 40 -3.45 -8.08 -11.27
C PRO A 40 -2.62 -7.00 -11.96
N VAL A 41 -2.53 -5.84 -11.33
CA VAL A 41 -1.58 -4.79 -11.69
C VAL A 41 -0.24 -5.11 -11.03
N ILE A 42 0.75 -5.45 -11.84
CA ILE A 42 2.09 -5.79 -11.35
C ILE A 42 2.98 -4.56 -11.44
N LEU A 43 3.22 -3.93 -10.29
CA LEU A 43 4.09 -2.76 -10.14
C LEU A 43 5.56 -3.20 -10.15
N THR A 44 6.37 -2.55 -10.99
CA THR A 44 7.82 -2.83 -11.08
C THR A 44 8.63 -1.55 -11.21
N GLU A 45 9.90 -1.61 -10.80
CA GLU A 45 10.87 -0.56 -11.12
C GLU A 45 11.16 -0.59 -12.61
N GLN A 46 11.01 0.56 -13.27
CA GLN A 46 11.28 0.71 -14.71
C GLN A 46 12.06 2.01 -14.97
N PRO A 47 13.22 2.20 -14.34
CA PRO A 47 13.94 3.47 -14.38
C PRO A 47 14.24 3.91 -15.82
N HIS A 48 14.11 5.21 -16.07
CA HIS A 48 14.40 5.85 -17.37
C HIS A 48 13.48 5.46 -18.53
N THR A 49 12.40 4.69 -18.27
CA THR A 49 11.33 4.50 -19.25
C THR A 49 10.42 5.73 -19.32
N ASP A 50 9.60 5.81 -20.37
CA ASP A 50 8.57 6.84 -20.48
C ASP A 50 7.59 6.79 -19.29
N LEU A 51 7.22 5.58 -18.83
CA LEU A 51 6.30 5.40 -17.70
C LEU A 51 6.92 5.94 -16.40
N ASP A 52 8.19 5.60 -16.11
CA ASP A 52 8.91 6.14 -14.95
C ASP A 52 9.08 7.67 -15.04
N THR A 53 9.40 8.19 -16.22
CA THR A 53 9.52 9.63 -16.44
C THR A 53 8.19 10.35 -16.17
N GLN A 54 7.07 9.83 -16.67
CA GLN A 54 5.75 10.41 -16.38
C GLN A 54 5.40 10.26 -14.89
N ALA A 55 5.68 9.11 -14.28
CA ALA A 55 5.43 8.89 -12.85
C ALA A 55 6.19 9.90 -11.99
N ARG A 56 7.49 10.11 -12.24
CA ARG A 56 8.30 11.10 -11.51
C ARG A 56 7.80 12.52 -11.73
N ARG A 57 7.39 12.87 -12.95
CA ARG A 57 6.82 14.18 -13.26
C ARG A 57 5.51 14.42 -12.51
N LEU A 58 4.61 13.43 -12.53
CA LEU A 58 3.29 13.54 -11.92
C LEU A 58 3.36 13.59 -10.39
N ASN A 59 4.36 12.96 -9.79
CA ASN A 59 4.57 12.92 -8.34
C ASN A 59 5.76 13.79 -7.90
N ALA A 60 6.12 14.82 -8.67
CA ALA A 60 7.31 15.64 -8.40
C ALA A 60 7.24 16.33 -7.03
N GLY A 61 6.04 16.69 -6.56
CA GLY A 61 5.83 17.26 -5.23
C GLY A 61 6.25 16.30 -4.11
N ASP A 62 5.70 15.08 -4.11
CA ASP A 62 6.00 14.06 -3.09
C ASP A 62 7.46 13.64 -3.10
N LEU A 63 8.07 13.57 -4.30
CA LEU A 63 9.49 13.26 -4.47
C LEU A 63 10.39 14.39 -3.96
N ALA A 64 10.03 15.66 -4.21
CA ALA A 64 10.77 16.81 -3.72
C ALA A 64 10.70 16.90 -2.19
N ASP A 65 9.50 16.70 -1.64
CA ASP A 65 9.27 16.63 -0.19
C ASP A 65 10.08 15.48 0.43
N ALA A 66 10.11 14.29 -0.20
CA ALA A 66 10.92 13.16 0.28
C ALA A 66 12.41 13.50 0.29
N THR A 67 12.89 14.10 -0.79
CA THR A 67 14.29 14.52 -0.92
C THR A 67 14.67 15.56 0.13
N ALA A 68 13.78 16.51 0.43
CA ALA A 68 14.00 17.52 1.48
C ALA A 68 14.18 16.89 2.88
N HIS A 69 13.68 15.68 3.06
CA HIS A 69 13.81 14.88 4.28
C HIS A 69 14.85 13.75 4.18
N HIS A 70 15.76 13.81 3.20
CA HIS A 70 16.81 12.81 2.95
C HIS A 70 16.28 11.40 2.64
N ASP A 71 15.07 11.33 2.10
CA ASP A 71 14.45 10.10 1.64
C ASP A 71 14.52 10.01 0.11
N HIS A 72 14.75 8.80 -0.40
CA HIS A 72 14.92 8.53 -1.82
C HIS A 72 13.93 7.44 -2.25
N PRO A 73 12.68 7.82 -2.57
CA PRO A 73 11.64 6.85 -2.88
C PRO A 73 11.96 6.01 -4.11
N ILE A 74 11.72 4.70 -4.01
CA ILE A 74 11.65 3.82 -5.17
C ILE A 74 10.32 4.10 -5.89
N VAL A 75 10.37 4.25 -7.21
CA VAL A 75 9.19 4.51 -8.05
C VAL A 75 8.82 3.22 -8.75
N LEU A 76 7.70 2.64 -8.37
CA LEU A 76 7.13 1.48 -9.07
C LEU A 76 6.02 1.92 -10.00
N VAL A 77 6.03 1.39 -11.22
CA VAL A 77 5.04 1.72 -12.24
C VAL A 77 4.43 0.46 -12.85
N ALA A 78 3.19 0.60 -13.29
CA ALA A 78 2.53 -0.34 -14.18
C ALA A 78 1.60 0.42 -15.12
N SER A 79 1.20 -0.22 -16.22
CA SER A 79 0.19 0.35 -17.12
C SER A 79 -0.87 -0.69 -17.48
N ALA A 80 -2.10 -0.24 -17.65
CA ALA A 80 -3.16 -1.07 -18.17
C ALA A 80 -4.15 -0.22 -18.97
N PRO A 81 -4.73 -0.74 -20.07
CA PRO A 81 -5.87 -0.07 -20.69
C PRO A 81 -7.03 -0.13 -19.69
N LEU A 82 -7.75 0.97 -19.48
CA LEU A 82 -8.96 0.92 -18.66
C LEU A 82 -10.23 1.06 -19.49
N SER A 83 -10.14 1.57 -20.71
CA SER A 83 -11.25 1.54 -21.67
C SER A 83 -10.91 0.64 -22.87
N ASN A 84 -11.90 0.45 -23.74
CA ASN A 84 -11.69 -0.17 -25.05
C ASN A 84 -11.22 0.86 -26.10
N ALA A 85 -11.18 2.16 -25.76
CA ALA A 85 -10.64 3.19 -26.63
C ALA A 85 -9.10 3.11 -26.63
N ARG A 86 -8.50 3.29 -27.81
CA ARG A 86 -7.07 3.01 -28.03
C ARG A 86 -6.11 3.89 -27.22
N ASP A 87 -6.57 5.05 -26.76
CA ASP A 87 -5.70 6.07 -26.16
C ASP A 87 -5.84 6.21 -24.63
N ASP A 88 -6.81 5.53 -24.00
CA ASP A 88 -7.05 5.64 -22.55
C ASP A 88 -6.23 4.59 -21.79
N MET A 89 -4.93 4.85 -21.70
CA MET A 89 -4.00 4.09 -20.88
C MET A 89 -3.93 4.67 -19.47
N ALA A 90 -4.06 3.81 -18.47
CA ALA A 90 -3.79 4.18 -17.09
C ALA A 90 -2.34 3.87 -16.72
N LEU A 91 -1.76 4.77 -15.93
CA LEU A 91 -0.48 4.65 -15.26
C LEU A 91 -0.74 4.47 -13.76
N PHE A 92 -0.30 3.36 -13.21
CA PHE A 92 -0.34 3.08 -11.78
C PHE A 92 1.04 3.41 -11.22
N VAL A 93 1.10 4.20 -10.15
CA VAL A 93 2.35 4.63 -9.53
C VAL A 93 2.30 4.38 -8.03
N GLN A 94 3.31 3.70 -7.52
CA GLN A 94 3.55 3.57 -6.09
C GLN A 94 4.92 4.13 -5.76
N LEU A 95 4.97 5.06 -4.80
CA LEU A 95 6.21 5.55 -4.23
C LEU A 95 6.52 4.76 -2.96
N GLN A 96 7.61 3.99 -2.98
CA GLN A 96 8.04 3.22 -1.82
C GLN A 96 9.13 3.96 -1.06
N SER A 97 8.78 4.44 0.14
CA SER A 97 9.70 5.13 1.04
C SER A 97 9.19 5.08 2.47
N ALA A 98 10.08 5.13 3.45
CA ALA A 98 9.69 5.05 4.86
C ALA A 98 8.77 6.21 5.28
N ARG A 99 8.88 7.36 4.61
CA ARG A 99 8.13 8.57 4.95
C ARG A 99 6.76 8.65 4.27
N LEU A 100 6.64 8.14 3.03
CA LEU A 100 5.39 8.18 2.27
C LEU A 100 4.48 6.97 2.59
N CYS A 101 5.06 5.87 3.08
CA CYS A 101 4.29 4.67 3.40
C CYS A 101 3.80 4.70 4.85
N GLY A 102 2.52 4.36 5.05
CA GLY A 102 1.90 4.30 6.37
C GLY A 102 1.85 2.87 6.93
N SER A 103 1.10 2.69 8.02
CA SER A 103 0.88 1.36 8.62
C SER A 103 0.12 0.38 7.72
N ALA A 104 -0.62 0.89 6.74
CA ALA A 104 -1.31 0.10 5.71
C ALA A 104 -0.39 -0.25 4.51
N GLY A 105 0.89 0.13 4.57
CA GLY A 105 1.85 0.02 3.48
C GLY A 105 1.88 1.28 2.60
N CYS A 106 2.54 1.15 1.46
CA CYS A 106 2.66 2.23 0.47
C CYS A 106 1.36 2.35 -0.34
N SER A 107 0.93 3.58 -0.59
CA SER A 107 -0.25 3.84 -1.42
C SER A 107 0.12 3.87 -2.90
N THR A 108 -0.85 3.53 -3.74
CA THR A 108 -0.75 3.58 -5.20
C THR A 108 -1.74 4.63 -5.72
N SER A 109 -1.28 5.53 -6.56
CA SER A 109 -2.12 6.47 -7.30
C SER A 109 -2.27 6.03 -8.75
N VAL A 110 -3.41 6.33 -9.36
CA VAL A 110 -3.72 5.98 -10.74
C VAL A 110 -3.97 7.25 -11.54
N TYR A 111 -3.26 7.37 -12.66
CA TYR A 111 -3.36 8.47 -13.59
C TYR A 111 -3.92 7.95 -14.91
N LEU A 112 -4.87 8.66 -15.50
CA LEU A 112 -5.41 8.35 -16.83
C LEU A 112 -4.88 9.36 -17.84
N ARG A 113 -4.36 8.87 -18.97
CA ARG A 113 -4.01 9.73 -20.09
C ARG A 113 -5.22 9.91 -20.99
N HIS A 114 -5.63 11.15 -21.21
CA HIS A 114 -6.69 11.49 -22.17
C HIS A 114 -6.27 12.73 -22.96
N LYS A 115 -6.29 12.66 -24.29
CA LYS A 115 -5.88 13.76 -25.19
C LYS A 115 -4.51 14.36 -24.83
N ASN A 116 -3.53 13.51 -24.51
CA ASN A 116 -2.18 13.90 -24.06
C ASN A 116 -2.09 14.62 -22.70
N GLU A 117 -3.18 14.70 -21.95
CA GLU A 117 -3.17 15.18 -20.56
C GLU A 117 -3.28 14.00 -19.60
N TRP A 118 -2.49 14.04 -18.53
CA TRP A 118 -2.61 13.11 -17.42
C TRP A 118 -3.49 13.72 -16.34
N ARG A 119 -4.41 12.91 -15.81
CA ARG A 119 -5.27 13.30 -14.68
C ARG A 119 -5.27 12.20 -13.64
N THR A 120 -5.18 12.57 -12.38
CA THR A 120 -5.38 11.63 -11.27
C THR A 120 -6.83 11.17 -11.27
N VAL A 121 -7.04 9.87 -11.33
CA VAL A 121 -8.36 9.24 -11.37
C VAL A 121 -8.65 8.36 -10.16
N LEU A 122 -7.60 8.00 -9.42
CA LEU A 122 -7.68 7.36 -8.11
C LEU A 122 -6.45 7.83 -7.34
N ASP A 123 -6.65 8.38 -6.14
CA ASP A 123 -5.57 8.93 -5.35
C ASP A 123 -5.29 8.06 -4.12
N ALA A 124 -4.03 7.65 -3.98
CA ALA A 124 -3.46 7.07 -2.78
C ALA A 124 -4.26 5.92 -2.13
N VAL A 125 -4.48 4.82 -2.85
CA VAL A 125 -5.08 3.60 -2.28
C VAL A 125 -4.02 2.61 -1.80
N SER A 126 -4.24 1.98 -0.65
CA SER A 126 -3.38 0.92 -0.12
C SER A 126 -3.92 -0.46 -0.51
N GLY A 127 -3.04 -1.39 -0.86
CA GLY A 127 -3.39 -2.77 -1.21
C GLY A 127 -3.09 -3.12 -2.67
N ALA A 128 -3.20 -4.42 -2.98
CA ALA A 128 -3.01 -4.91 -4.34
C ALA A 128 -4.14 -4.42 -5.23
N ILE A 129 -3.82 -4.03 -6.47
CA ILE A 129 -4.82 -3.58 -7.45
C ILE A 129 -5.01 -4.66 -8.50
N SER A 130 -6.25 -4.96 -8.84
CA SER A 130 -6.59 -5.79 -10.00
C SER A 130 -7.61 -5.08 -10.89
N VAL A 131 -7.44 -5.20 -12.19
CA VAL A 131 -8.38 -4.71 -13.19
C VAL A 131 -9.44 -5.78 -13.43
N LEU A 132 -10.70 -5.44 -13.21
CA LEU A 132 -11.83 -6.35 -13.36
C LEU A 132 -12.33 -6.39 -14.82
N PRO A 133 -12.99 -7.49 -15.23
CA PRO A 133 -13.62 -7.57 -16.55
C PRO A 133 -14.91 -6.75 -16.64
N THR A 134 -15.54 -6.42 -15.51
CA THR A 134 -16.73 -5.57 -15.44
C THR A 134 -16.39 -4.12 -15.78
N GLN A 135 -17.37 -3.39 -16.30
CA GLN A 135 -17.20 -2.01 -16.72
C GLN A 135 -18.35 -1.15 -16.23
N HIS A 136 -18.02 0.09 -15.85
CA HIS A 136 -18.97 1.16 -15.61
C HIS A 136 -18.63 2.37 -16.48
N ARG A 137 -19.62 2.88 -17.21
CA ARG A 137 -19.47 4.04 -18.10
C ARG A 137 -18.27 3.94 -19.06
N GLY A 138 -18.04 2.74 -19.59
CA GLY A 138 -17.00 2.46 -20.59
C GLY A 138 -15.59 2.21 -20.03
N MET A 139 -15.40 2.26 -18.71
CA MET A 139 -14.12 1.99 -18.04
C MET A 139 -14.21 0.71 -17.22
N ARG A 140 -13.14 -0.08 -17.20
CA ARG A 140 -13.01 -1.29 -16.39
C ARG A 140 -12.99 -0.95 -14.92
N ASP A 141 -13.67 -1.76 -14.13
CA ASP A 141 -13.68 -1.59 -12.68
C ASP A 141 -12.34 -2.01 -12.07
N LEU A 142 -12.04 -1.48 -10.89
CA LEU A 142 -10.85 -1.86 -10.13
C LEU A 142 -11.27 -2.63 -8.88
N MET A 143 -10.47 -3.61 -8.50
CA MET A 143 -10.50 -4.25 -7.19
C MET A 143 -9.25 -3.80 -6.44
N ILE A 144 -9.43 -3.27 -5.24
CA ILE A 144 -8.36 -2.92 -4.32
C ILE A 144 -8.41 -3.92 -3.16
N GLY A 145 -7.27 -4.54 -2.85
CA GLY A 145 -7.23 -5.68 -1.94
C GLY A 145 -8.13 -6.82 -2.43
N ASP A 146 -8.94 -7.37 -1.53
CA ASP A 146 -9.74 -8.56 -1.80
C ASP A 146 -11.23 -8.29 -2.02
N HIS A 147 -11.73 -7.14 -1.56
CA HIS A 147 -13.18 -6.87 -1.49
C HIS A 147 -13.59 -5.46 -1.93
N ASP A 148 -12.65 -4.52 -2.05
CA ASP A 148 -12.98 -3.12 -2.32
C ASP A 148 -13.09 -2.91 -3.82
N ARG A 149 -14.33 -2.94 -4.32
CA ARG A 149 -14.61 -2.64 -5.72
C ARG A 149 -14.75 -1.15 -5.90
N TRP A 150 -14.11 -0.63 -6.95
CA TRP A 150 -14.15 0.77 -7.31
C TRP A 150 -14.70 0.93 -8.72
N PHE A 151 -15.72 1.79 -8.86
CA PHE A 151 -16.41 2.01 -10.12
C PHE A 151 -16.10 3.37 -10.70
N TRP A 152 -16.03 3.44 -12.02
CA TRP A 152 -15.84 4.69 -12.74
C TRP A 152 -17.14 5.51 -12.76
N ASN A 153 -17.07 6.74 -12.23
CA ASN A 153 -18.21 7.66 -12.21
C ASN A 153 -18.26 8.59 -13.44
N GLY A 154 -17.41 8.41 -14.44
CA GLY A 154 -17.27 9.34 -15.58
C GLY A 154 -16.11 10.33 -15.45
N SER A 155 -15.49 10.43 -14.27
CA SER A 155 -14.36 11.35 -14.01
C SER A 155 -13.28 10.76 -13.10
N THR A 156 -13.66 9.98 -12.09
CA THR A 156 -12.75 9.30 -11.16
C THR A 156 -13.33 7.95 -10.75
N TYR A 157 -12.49 7.09 -10.16
CA TYR A 157 -12.93 5.90 -9.46
C TYR A 157 -13.50 6.27 -8.10
N GLN A 158 -14.58 5.60 -7.71
CA GLN A 158 -15.26 5.77 -6.42
C GLN A 158 -15.39 4.43 -5.72
N ASP A 159 -15.16 4.45 -4.40
CA ASP A 159 -15.47 3.31 -3.55
C ASP A 159 -16.97 2.99 -3.63
N THR A 160 -17.28 1.70 -3.66
CA THR A 160 -18.64 1.19 -3.71
C THR A 160 -19.15 0.79 -2.34
N MET A 161 -18.29 0.77 -1.32
CA MET A 161 -18.70 0.53 0.05
C MET A 161 -19.56 1.70 0.57
N PRO A 162 -20.77 1.42 1.08
CA PRO A 162 -21.54 2.45 1.75
C PRO A 162 -20.77 2.92 2.99
N ALA A 163 -20.67 4.24 3.15
CA ALA A 163 -20.12 4.82 4.37
C ALA A 163 -20.82 4.22 5.59
N ALA A 164 -20.04 3.89 6.63
CA ALA A 164 -20.61 3.39 7.87
C ALA A 164 -21.69 4.37 8.38
N PRO A 165 -22.86 3.88 8.84
CA PRO A 165 -23.90 4.75 9.35
C PRO A 165 -23.36 5.63 10.48
N ILE A 166 -23.46 6.94 10.33
CA ILE A 166 -22.99 7.93 11.33
C ILE A 166 -23.80 7.92 12.64
N GLY A 167 -24.74 6.99 12.81
CA GLY A 167 -25.51 6.77 14.04
C GLY A 167 -25.99 8.07 14.69
N ASN A 168 -25.76 8.18 15.99
CA ASN A 168 -26.03 9.35 16.83
C ASN A 168 -24.79 10.24 17.05
N LEU A 169 -23.78 10.21 16.17
CA LEU A 169 -22.51 10.93 16.33
C LEU A 169 -22.72 12.42 16.66
N ARG A 170 -23.71 13.06 16.01
CA ARG A 170 -24.05 14.46 16.24
C ARG A 170 -24.45 14.75 17.70
N GLN A 171 -25.25 13.88 18.31
CA GLN A 171 -25.70 14.02 19.70
C GLN A 171 -24.55 13.80 20.68
N SER A 172 -23.68 12.82 20.40
CA SER A 172 -22.46 12.56 21.18
C SER A 172 -21.51 13.77 21.20
N ILE A 173 -21.28 14.40 20.03
CA ILE A 173 -20.45 15.61 19.93
C ILE A 173 -21.04 16.76 20.76
N GLN A 174 -22.36 16.98 20.66
CA GLN A 174 -23.05 18.04 21.41
C GLN A 174 -22.95 17.84 22.92
N GLN A 175 -23.15 16.61 23.41
CA GLN A 175 -23.01 16.27 24.82
C GLN A 175 -21.57 16.51 25.31
N HIS A 176 -20.57 16.08 24.54
CA HIS A 176 -19.17 16.27 24.90
C HIS A 176 -18.77 17.76 24.94
N GLN A 177 -19.28 18.57 24.02
CA GLN A 177 -19.05 20.03 23.99
C GLN A 177 -19.76 20.74 25.15
N ALA A 178 -20.99 20.33 25.49
CA ALA A 178 -21.73 20.87 26.64
C ALA A 178 -21.01 20.56 27.96
N GLY A 179 -20.53 19.32 28.14
CA GLY A 179 -19.74 18.94 29.32
C GLY A 179 -18.42 19.72 29.46
N LYS A 180 -17.71 19.99 28.35
CA LYS A 180 -16.50 20.82 28.36
C LYS A 180 -16.75 22.29 28.70
N LYS A 181 -17.94 22.84 28.39
CA LYS A 181 -18.31 24.21 28.78
C LYS A 181 -18.62 24.30 30.27
N LEU A 182 -19.21 23.26 30.86
CA LEU A 182 -19.56 23.23 32.28
C LEU A 182 -18.33 23.11 33.20
N ASN A 183 -17.28 22.41 32.77
CA ASN A 183 -16.04 22.23 33.55
C ASN A 183 -14.99 23.35 33.37
N ARG A 184 -15.36 24.49 32.74
CA ARG A 184 -14.47 25.64 32.53
C ARG A 184 -14.89 26.90 33.32
N THR A 185 -15.89 26.78 34.19
CA THR A 185 -16.33 27.78 35.17
C THR A 185 -16.01 27.28 36.57
#